data_AF-A0A6P2CY17-F1
#
_entry.id   AF-A0A6P2CY17-F1
#
_cell.length_a   1.000
_cell.length_b   1.000
_cell.length_c   1.000
_cell.angle_alpha   90.00
_cell.angle_beta   90.00
_cell.angle_gamma   90.00
#
_symmetry.space_group_name_H-M   'P 1'
#
loop_
_entity.id
_entity.type
_entity.pdbx_description
1 polymer ?
#
loop_
_entity_poly.entity_id
_entity_poly.type
_entity_poly.pdbx_seq_one_letter_code
_entity_poly.pdbx_strand_id
1 'polypeptide(L)'
;MSLDTAYTGVRVLETLANYTRARSCPPVPVAPADPDKSSPIHDEEQFWWQLFANPTPPALNRDHYFYDMILTEWVPRVPGLYWRPESEAMRSLTAAAIESQSERFTTYTPGAKSRKVFGGIGTFRLPQDVPGYQLLGLTRSMNASAAIPILLSPDDQARYSLKEGTVLSVQARWQSMARGWDEHFPIVAGIPRGYLVPTGPNAIYVQEAEVAPVQIHPFTLMRYDAGPTERFDFVYATADTGDPNYRGYLAQFFDSYRVQNGRAGEYLLPGDHVDPLWGATYNHPSEFTAPGNNPLRLLEERVRNSMINGEIDSLIEKLAGLEIDDMKRYSVDVGIPHSQWVVPATPAQCANRFVEKAIALRRVDALIERAVIGRPTP
;
A
#
# COMPACT_ATOMS: atom_id res chain seq x y z
N MET A 1 18.90 6.09 6.56
CA MET A 1 17.41 6.19 6.51
C MET A 1 16.99 6.76 7.86
N SER A 2 16.10 7.76 7.95
CA SER A 2 15.79 8.35 9.25
C SER A 2 14.85 7.46 10.06
N LEU A 3 14.93 7.54 11.40
CA LEU A 3 14.04 6.82 12.32
C LEU A 3 12.55 7.08 12.06
N ASP A 4 12.25 8.24 11.48
CA ASP A 4 10.90 8.67 11.16
C ASP A 4 10.36 7.90 9.94
N THR A 5 11.21 7.65 8.94
CA THR A 5 10.87 6.84 7.76
C THR A 5 10.64 5.37 8.12
N ALA A 6 11.42 4.86 9.08
CA ALA A 6 11.32 3.53 9.65
C ALA A 6 9.97 3.25 10.33
N TYR A 7 9.61 4.16 11.25
CA TYR A 7 8.38 4.11 12.01
C TYR A 7 7.14 4.16 11.12
N THR A 8 7.16 5.03 10.11
CA THR A 8 6.10 5.06 9.11
C THR A 8 6.12 3.80 8.23
N GLY A 9 7.28 3.20 7.97
CA GLY A 9 7.41 1.85 7.42
C GLY A 9 6.71 0.77 8.22
N VAL A 10 6.81 0.81 9.55
CA VAL A 10 6.08 -0.08 10.46
C VAL A 10 4.57 0.16 10.41
N ARG A 11 4.13 1.42 10.30
CA ARG A 11 2.71 1.79 10.10
C ARG A 11 2.16 1.35 8.74
N VAL A 12 3.01 1.31 7.73
CA VAL A 12 2.69 0.76 6.41
C VAL A 12 2.77 -0.77 6.41
N LEU A 13 3.56 -1.39 7.28
CA LEU A 13 3.50 -2.83 7.55
C LEU A 13 2.21 -3.24 8.26
N GLU A 14 1.60 -2.36 9.07
CA GLU A 14 0.25 -2.57 9.62
C GLU A 14 -0.79 -2.79 8.51
N THR A 15 -0.52 -2.39 7.25
CA THR A 15 -1.35 -2.73 6.09
C THR A 15 -1.54 -4.24 5.95
N LEU A 16 -0.53 -5.07 6.27
CA LEU A 16 -0.68 -6.53 6.32
C LEU A 16 -1.57 -6.98 7.49
N ALA A 17 -1.36 -6.40 8.67
CA ALA A 17 -2.18 -6.61 9.87
C ALA A 17 -3.63 -6.08 9.73
N ASN A 18 -3.88 -5.21 8.75
CA ASN A 18 -5.18 -4.60 8.47
C ASN A 18 -5.96 -5.32 7.37
N TYR A 19 -5.34 -6.18 6.55
CA TYR A 19 -6.10 -7.25 5.89
C TYR A 19 -6.82 -8.13 6.91
N THR A 20 -6.25 -8.27 8.11
CA THR A 20 -6.74 -9.08 9.23
C THR A 20 -7.83 -8.39 10.07
N ARG A 21 -8.03 -7.07 9.96
CA ARG A 21 -8.89 -6.28 10.87
C ARG A 21 -10.07 -5.57 10.19
N ALA A 22 -10.35 -5.85 8.92
CA ALA A 22 -11.46 -5.26 8.17
C ALA A 22 -12.84 -5.78 8.64
N ARG A 23 -13.23 -5.49 9.89
CA ARG A 23 -14.57 -5.78 10.44
C ARG A 23 -14.96 -4.74 11.49
N SER A 24 -15.10 -3.47 11.12
CA SER A 24 -15.99 -2.51 11.80
C SER A 24 -15.77 -1.07 11.30
N CYS A 25 -16.39 -0.70 10.19
CA CYS A 25 -16.70 0.70 9.95
C CYS A 25 -18.10 0.78 9.32
N PRO A 26 -19.08 1.45 9.96
CA PRO A 26 -20.38 1.64 9.34
C PRO A 26 -20.25 2.59 8.13
N PRO A 27 -21.01 2.34 7.05
CA PRO A 27 -21.06 3.26 5.92
C PRO A 27 -21.51 4.65 6.39
N VAL A 28 -20.80 5.69 5.95
CA VAL A 28 -21.19 7.08 6.20
C VAL A 28 -22.32 7.42 5.21
N PRO A 29 -23.48 7.93 5.67
CA PRO A 29 -24.55 8.33 4.78
C PRO A 29 -24.11 9.45 3.83
N VAL A 30 -24.51 9.32 2.57
CA VAL A 30 -24.26 10.29 1.50
C VAL A 30 -25.00 11.59 1.85
N ALA A 31 -24.27 12.69 2.02
CA ALA A 31 -24.89 14.00 2.17
C ALA A 31 -25.25 14.57 0.79
N PRO A 32 -26.33 15.38 0.67
CA PRO A 32 -26.66 16.06 -0.57
C PRO A 32 -25.54 17.04 -0.98
N ALA A 33 -25.36 17.16 -2.30
CA ALA A 33 -24.30 17.93 -2.93
C ALA A 33 -24.43 19.44 -2.66
N ASP A 34 -23.30 20.14 -2.55
CA ASP A 34 -23.20 21.58 -2.77
C ASP A 34 -22.65 21.81 -4.19
N PRO A 35 -23.51 22.15 -5.18
CA PRO A 35 -23.15 22.19 -6.60
C PRO A 35 -22.20 23.34 -6.99
N ASP A 36 -21.97 24.32 -6.11
CA ASP A 36 -21.28 25.57 -6.45
C ASP A 36 -19.74 25.54 -6.30
N LYS A 37 -19.13 24.38 -5.99
CA LYS A 37 -17.68 24.26 -5.72
C LYS A 37 -17.03 23.04 -6.34
N SER A 38 -17.18 22.90 -7.65
CA SER A 38 -16.36 21.94 -8.40
C SER A 38 -14.94 22.48 -8.59
N SER A 39 -13.95 21.60 -8.53
CA SER A 39 -12.54 21.98 -8.77
C SER A 39 -11.92 21.07 -9.82
N PRO A 40 -11.22 21.63 -10.82
CA PRO A 40 -10.49 20.84 -11.79
C PRO A 40 -9.33 20.12 -11.07
N ILE A 41 -9.20 18.83 -11.36
CA ILE A 41 -8.11 17.97 -10.93
C ILE A 41 -7.32 17.59 -12.18
N HIS A 42 -6.05 17.93 -12.18
CA HIS A 42 -5.15 17.75 -13.31
C HIS A 42 -4.49 16.37 -13.30
N ASP A 43 -4.17 15.81 -12.14
CA ASP A 43 -3.52 14.52 -12.00
C ASP A 43 -3.86 13.83 -10.67
N GLU A 44 -3.40 12.59 -10.50
CA GLU A 44 -3.63 11.81 -9.30
C GLU A 44 -2.93 12.43 -8.08
N GLU A 45 -1.75 13.02 -8.24
CA GLU A 45 -1.01 13.63 -7.14
C GLU A 45 -1.83 14.75 -6.50
N GLN A 46 -2.29 15.69 -7.31
CA GLN A 46 -3.10 16.82 -6.88
C GLN A 46 -4.36 16.32 -6.16
N PHE A 47 -5.02 15.29 -6.69
CA PHE A 47 -6.19 14.70 -6.05
C PHE A 47 -5.88 14.19 -4.64
N TRP A 48 -4.88 13.31 -4.51
CA TRP A 48 -4.56 12.67 -3.25
C TRP A 48 -4.05 13.68 -2.21
N TRP A 49 -3.26 14.67 -2.63
CA TRP A 49 -2.83 15.76 -1.76
C TRP A 49 -4.01 16.56 -1.20
N GLN A 50 -4.99 16.91 -2.05
CA GLN A 50 -6.20 17.61 -1.60
C GLN A 50 -7.01 16.76 -0.62
N LEU A 51 -7.15 15.46 -0.92
CA LEU A 51 -7.89 14.50 -0.10
C LEU A 51 -7.24 14.29 1.27
N PHE A 52 -5.90 14.18 1.33
CA PHE A 52 -5.15 14.04 2.58
C PHE A 52 -5.17 15.31 3.42
N ALA A 53 -5.14 16.49 2.79
CA ALA A 53 -5.20 17.77 3.49
C ALA A 53 -6.57 18.03 4.14
N ASN A 54 -7.65 17.52 3.55
CA ASN A 54 -9.02 17.75 4.03
C ASN A 54 -9.84 16.45 4.08
N PRO A 55 -9.56 15.51 5.00
CA PRO A 55 -10.26 14.22 5.09
C PRO A 55 -11.70 14.31 5.64
N THR A 56 -12.26 15.51 5.76
CA THR A 56 -13.58 15.73 6.37
C THR A 56 -14.74 15.46 5.39
N PRO A 57 -15.90 14.97 5.85
CA PRO A 57 -17.05 14.67 4.99
C PRO A 57 -17.48 15.77 4.01
N PRO A 58 -17.45 17.08 4.36
CA PRO A 58 -17.81 18.15 3.42
C PRO A 58 -16.83 18.32 2.24
N ALA A 59 -15.57 17.92 2.40
CA ALA A 59 -14.58 17.92 1.33
C ALA A 59 -14.67 16.65 0.47
N LEU A 60 -15.07 15.53 1.07
CA LEU A 60 -15.32 14.26 0.39
C LEU A 60 -16.56 14.36 -0.52
N ASN A 61 -17.60 15.10 -0.13
CA ASN A 61 -18.86 15.19 -0.87
C ASN A 61 -18.88 16.23 -2.01
N ARG A 62 -17.71 16.63 -2.54
CA ARG A 62 -17.61 17.57 -3.66
C ARG A 62 -17.46 16.86 -5.00
N ASP A 63 -17.93 17.50 -6.05
CA ASP A 63 -17.72 17.04 -7.41
C ASP A 63 -16.35 17.51 -7.90
N HIS A 64 -15.59 16.58 -8.47
CA HIS A 64 -14.28 16.81 -9.05
C HIS A 64 -14.37 16.60 -10.57
N TYR A 65 -13.73 17.49 -11.32
CA TYR A 65 -13.59 17.33 -12.77
C TYR A 65 -12.18 16.84 -13.08
N PHE A 66 -12.09 15.66 -13.66
CA PHE A 66 -10.85 15.08 -14.14
C PHE A 66 -10.81 15.18 -15.67
N TYR A 67 -9.66 15.60 -16.20
CA TYR A 67 -9.45 15.77 -17.64
C TYR A 67 -8.35 14.83 -18.14
N ASP A 68 -8.60 14.17 -19.26
CA ASP A 68 -7.65 13.31 -19.97
C ASP A 68 -7.08 12.18 -19.08
N MET A 69 -7.95 11.55 -18.29
CA MET A 69 -7.59 10.40 -17.47
C MET A 69 -7.67 9.11 -18.29
N ILE A 70 -6.78 8.18 -18.00
CA ILE A 70 -6.76 6.85 -18.60
C ILE A 70 -7.45 5.88 -17.64
N LEU A 71 -8.44 5.17 -18.15
CA LEU A 71 -9.12 4.11 -17.43
C LEU A 71 -8.29 2.82 -17.46
N THR A 72 -8.16 2.15 -16.32
CA THR A 72 -7.51 0.84 -16.21
C THR A 72 -8.36 -0.11 -15.38
N GLU A 73 -8.39 -1.38 -15.77
CA GLU A 73 -8.98 -2.49 -15.03
C GLU A 73 -8.19 -2.84 -13.76
N TRP A 74 -6.98 -2.28 -13.62
CA TRP A 74 -6.08 -2.54 -12.52
C TRP A 74 -6.24 -1.48 -11.42
N VAL A 75 -6.58 -1.94 -10.22
CA VAL A 75 -6.77 -1.07 -9.06
C VAL A 75 -5.53 -1.13 -8.17
N PRO A 76 -5.07 -0.01 -7.58
CA PRO A 76 -3.99 -0.04 -6.62
C PRO A 76 -4.33 -0.92 -5.43
N ARG A 77 -3.35 -1.67 -4.94
CA ARG A 77 -3.52 -2.54 -3.77
C ARG A 77 -4.00 -1.76 -2.54
N VAL A 78 -3.48 -0.55 -2.38
CA VAL A 78 -3.89 0.42 -1.35
C VAL A 78 -4.01 1.77 -2.03
N PRO A 79 -5.23 2.18 -2.43
CA PRO A 79 -5.45 3.47 -3.05
C PRO A 79 -4.87 4.61 -2.21
N GLY A 80 -4.09 5.50 -2.83
CA GLY A 80 -3.47 6.64 -2.17
C GLY A 80 -2.14 6.35 -1.46
N LEU A 81 -1.79 5.08 -1.18
CA LEU A 81 -0.51 4.76 -0.54
C LEU A 81 0.69 5.20 -1.37
N TYR A 82 0.59 5.11 -2.71
CA TYR A 82 1.62 5.59 -3.61
C TYR A 82 1.97 7.08 -3.37
N TRP A 83 0.99 7.90 -3.00
CA TRP A 83 1.12 9.35 -2.88
C TRP A 83 1.50 9.84 -1.49
N ARG A 84 1.75 8.92 -0.55
CA ARG A 84 2.32 9.28 0.75
C ARG A 84 3.80 9.68 0.57
N PRO A 85 4.25 10.81 1.15
CA PRO A 85 5.66 11.21 1.08
C PRO A 85 6.62 10.11 1.55
N GLU A 86 6.24 9.33 2.56
CA GLU A 86 7.08 8.26 3.10
C GLU A 86 7.14 7.05 2.17
N SER A 87 6.06 6.79 1.43
CA SER A 87 6.01 5.72 0.44
C SER A 87 6.93 6.02 -0.74
N GLU A 88 7.11 7.28 -1.13
CA GLU A 88 8.08 7.69 -2.14
C GLU A 88 9.52 7.32 -1.74
N ALA A 89 9.90 7.59 -0.49
CA ALA A 89 11.21 7.21 0.04
C ALA A 89 11.43 5.68 0.06
N MET A 90 10.36 4.90 0.30
CA MET A 90 10.44 3.43 0.22
C MET A 90 10.64 2.92 -1.20
N ARG A 91 10.06 3.60 -2.20
CA ARG A 91 10.24 3.26 -3.61
C ARG A 91 11.63 3.63 -4.14
N SER A 92 12.34 4.52 -3.47
CA SER A 92 13.71 4.92 -3.84
C SER A 92 14.73 3.84 -3.42
N LEU A 93 15.27 3.13 -4.41
CA LEU A 93 16.23 2.03 -4.22
C LEU A 93 17.56 2.33 -4.91
N THR A 94 18.65 1.80 -4.35
CA THR A 94 19.98 1.86 -4.96
C THR A 94 20.21 0.67 -5.90
N ALA A 95 21.23 0.73 -6.76
CA ALA A 95 21.57 -0.37 -7.66
C ALA A 95 21.86 -1.70 -6.94
N ALA A 96 22.38 -1.65 -5.70
CA ALA A 96 22.62 -2.83 -4.86
C ALA A 96 21.33 -3.59 -4.46
N ALA A 97 20.16 -2.97 -4.64
CA ALA A 97 18.88 -3.59 -4.37
C ALA A 97 18.41 -4.52 -5.50
N ILE A 98 19.02 -4.44 -6.69
CA ILE A 98 18.70 -5.26 -7.86
C ILE A 98 19.30 -6.66 -7.66
N GLU A 99 18.45 -7.69 -7.69
CA GLU A 99 18.86 -9.09 -7.59
C GLU A 99 19.22 -9.65 -8.97
N SER A 100 18.41 -9.35 -9.99
CA SER A 100 18.72 -9.67 -11.38
C SER A 100 18.05 -8.68 -12.33
N GLN A 101 18.61 -8.55 -13.53
CA GLN A 101 18.02 -7.75 -14.59
C GLN A 101 18.09 -8.54 -15.89
N SER A 102 16.95 -8.68 -16.56
CA SER A 102 16.83 -9.19 -17.93
C SER A 102 16.44 -8.05 -18.86
N GLU A 103 16.33 -8.34 -20.16
CA GLU A 103 15.83 -7.36 -21.14
C GLU A 103 14.44 -6.82 -20.80
N ARG A 104 13.61 -7.61 -20.10
CA ARG A 104 12.20 -7.27 -19.82
C ARG A 104 11.90 -6.99 -18.35
N PHE A 105 12.64 -7.60 -17.43
CA PHE A 105 12.30 -7.55 -16.00
C PHE A 105 13.51 -7.18 -15.16
N THR A 106 13.29 -6.30 -14.19
CA THR A 106 14.21 -6.06 -13.09
C THR A 106 13.63 -6.74 -11.85
N THR A 107 14.35 -7.72 -11.30
CA THR A 107 14.02 -8.30 -10.00
C THR A 107 14.86 -7.64 -8.92
N TYR A 108 14.24 -7.41 -7.77
CA TYR A 108 14.91 -6.83 -6.62
C TYR A 108 15.06 -7.89 -5.52
N THR A 109 16.01 -7.69 -4.63
CA THR A 109 16.16 -8.52 -3.43
C THR A 109 14.87 -8.54 -2.61
N PRO A 110 14.59 -9.60 -1.82
CA PRO A 110 13.36 -9.71 -1.04
C PRO A 110 13.03 -8.47 -0.19
N GLY A 111 14.03 -7.90 0.49
CA GLY A 111 13.84 -6.67 1.29
C GLY A 111 13.49 -5.45 0.44
N ALA A 112 14.11 -5.30 -0.73
CA ALA A 112 13.84 -4.23 -1.65
C ALA A 112 12.46 -4.34 -2.32
N LYS A 113 12.00 -5.56 -2.65
CA LYS A 113 10.64 -5.78 -3.15
C LYS A 113 9.59 -5.44 -2.10
N SER A 114 9.85 -5.86 -0.86
CA SER A 114 9.01 -5.52 0.28
C SER A 114 8.88 -3.99 0.40
N ARG A 115 10.01 -3.26 0.39
CA ARG A 115 10.00 -1.78 0.39
C ARG A 115 9.18 -1.18 -0.75
N LYS A 116 9.30 -1.68 -1.99
CA LYS A 116 8.49 -1.20 -3.12
C LYS A 116 6.99 -1.42 -2.89
N VAL A 117 6.61 -2.62 -2.44
CA VAL A 117 5.19 -2.96 -2.19
C VAL A 117 4.58 -2.17 -1.04
N PHE A 118 5.36 -1.91 0.02
CA PHE A 118 4.97 -1.00 1.10
C PHE A 118 4.96 0.46 0.63
N GLY A 119 5.83 0.82 -0.30
CA GLY A 119 5.77 2.08 -1.01
C GLY A 119 4.56 2.23 -1.95
N GLY A 120 3.54 1.37 -1.89
CA GLY A 120 2.33 1.49 -2.70
C GLY A 120 2.42 0.87 -4.10
N ILE A 121 3.51 0.16 -4.43
CA ILE A 121 3.56 -0.64 -5.65
C ILE A 121 2.72 -1.91 -5.47
N GLY A 122 1.87 -2.20 -6.45
CA GLY A 122 1.01 -3.37 -6.43
C GLY A 122 -0.36 -3.04 -6.98
N THR A 123 -0.82 -3.86 -7.91
CA THR A 123 -2.15 -3.74 -8.52
C THR A 123 -2.81 -5.10 -8.61
N PHE A 124 -4.13 -5.10 -8.62
CA PHE A 124 -4.92 -6.29 -8.88
C PHE A 124 -6.18 -5.93 -9.68
N ARG A 125 -6.79 -6.92 -10.33
CA ARG A 125 -8.13 -6.79 -10.92
C ARG A 125 -9.16 -7.44 -10.02
N LEU A 126 -10.31 -6.81 -9.86
CA LEU A 126 -11.45 -7.35 -9.13
C LEU A 126 -12.58 -7.74 -10.10
N PRO A 127 -13.35 -8.79 -9.78
CA PRO A 127 -14.56 -9.12 -10.53
C PRO A 127 -15.61 -8.01 -10.34
N GLN A 128 -16.58 -7.99 -11.26
CA GLN A 128 -17.77 -7.17 -11.08
C GLN A 128 -18.58 -7.66 -9.87
N ASP A 129 -19.25 -6.75 -9.16
CA ASP A 129 -20.19 -7.12 -8.10
C ASP A 129 -21.53 -7.61 -8.66
N VAL A 130 -22.46 -8.01 -7.78
CA VAL A 130 -23.85 -8.33 -8.14
C VAL A 130 -24.69 -7.09 -7.82
N PRO A 131 -24.69 -6.06 -8.68
CA PRO A 131 -25.51 -5.97 -9.90
C PRO A 131 -24.72 -5.70 -11.21
N GLY A 132 -23.39 -5.84 -11.19
CA GLY A 132 -22.51 -5.69 -12.35
C GLY A 132 -21.62 -4.43 -12.31
N TYR A 133 -21.58 -3.71 -11.18
CA TYR A 133 -20.68 -2.58 -11.04
C TYR A 133 -19.23 -3.07 -11.02
N GLN A 134 -18.34 -2.24 -11.55
CA GLN A 134 -16.93 -2.56 -11.63
C GLN A 134 -16.11 -1.46 -10.97
N LEU A 135 -15.22 -1.87 -10.08
CA LEU A 135 -14.20 -0.98 -9.52
C LEU A 135 -12.97 -1.01 -10.42
N LEU A 136 -12.60 0.17 -10.92
CA LEU A 136 -11.52 0.40 -11.88
C LEU A 136 -10.56 1.47 -11.32
N GLY A 137 -9.46 1.75 -12.02
CA GLY A 137 -8.53 2.83 -11.73
C GLY A 137 -8.59 3.94 -12.79
N LEU A 138 -8.42 5.19 -12.35
CA LEU A 138 -8.14 6.34 -13.20
C LEU A 138 -6.71 6.83 -12.98
N THR A 139 -5.95 6.97 -14.05
CA THR A 139 -4.56 7.43 -13.99
C THR A 139 -4.26 8.39 -15.12
N ARG A 140 -3.52 9.47 -14.86
CA ARG A 140 -2.90 10.31 -15.90
C ARG A 140 -1.43 9.97 -16.07
N SER A 141 -0.78 9.52 -15.01
CA SER A 141 0.62 9.09 -15.01
C SER A 141 0.89 7.77 -15.75
N MET A 142 -0.14 7.13 -16.32
CA MET A 142 -0.07 5.79 -16.91
C MET A 142 0.41 4.73 -15.92
N ASN A 143 0.22 4.93 -14.60
CA ASN A 143 0.66 4.00 -13.57
C ASN A 143 -0.52 3.56 -12.71
N ALA A 144 -0.94 2.31 -12.87
CA ALA A 144 -2.08 1.76 -12.15
C ALA A 144 -1.85 1.67 -10.63
N SER A 145 -0.61 1.64 -10.13
CA SER A 145 -0.36 1.72 -8.67
C SER A 145 -0.59 3.12 -8.10
N ALA A 146 -0.57 4.14 -8.95
CA ALA A 146 -0.81 5.53 -8.59
C ALA A 146 -2.27 5.96 -8.83
N ALA A 147 -3.07 5.11 -9.46
CA ALA A 147 -4.42 5.42 -9.89
C ALA A 147 -5.39 5.78 -8.74
N ILE A 148 -6.45 6.48 -9.10
CA ILE A 148 -7.59 6.78 -8.22
C ILE A 148 -8.70 5.76 -8.51
N PRO A 149 -9.26 5.05 -7.51
CA PRO A 149 -10.36 4.13 -7.74
C PRO A 149 -11.61 4.84 -8.24
N ILE A 150 -12.27 4.29 -9.24
CA ILE A 150 -13.58 4.73 -9.73
C ILE A 150 -14.53 3.53 -9.82
N LEU A 151 -15.77 3.70 -9.33
CA LEU A 151 -16.82 2.72 -9.45
C LEU A 151 -17.72 3.08 -10.64
N LEU A 152 -17.82 2.19 -11.62
CA LEU A 152 -18.66 2.38 -12.80
C LEU A 152 -19.83 1.41 -12.84
N SER A 153 -21.00 1.92 -13.21
CA SER A 153 -22.19 1.10 -13.42
C SER A 153 -22.08 0.30 -14.73
N PRO A 154 -22.84 -0.82 -14.87
CA PRO A 154 -22.97 -1.51 -16.15
C PRO A 154 -23.44 -0.59 -17.28
N ASP A 155 -24.35 0.34 -16.97
CA ASP A 155 -24.92 1.28 -17.93
C ASP A 155 -23.86 2.27 -18.44
N ASP A 156 -23.00 2.79 -17.56
CA ASP A 156 -21.88 3.66 -17.96
C ASP A 156 -20.90 2.91 -18.86
N GLN A 157 -20.53 1.69 -18.46
CA GLN A 157 -19.60 0.85 -19.23
C GLN A 157 -20.14 0.56 -20.63
N ALA A 158 -21.41 0.16 -20.74
CA ALA A 158 -22.06 -0.14 -22.01
C ALA A 158 -22.25 1.12 -22.87
N ARG A 159 -22.74 2.21 -22.28
CA ARG A 159 -23.02 3.47 -22.99
C ARG A 159 -21.77 4.07 -23.62
N TYR A 160 -20.66 4.04 -22.90
CA TYR A 160 -19.40 4.67 -23.31
C TYR A 160 -18.38 3.67 -23.88
N SER A 161 -18.73 2.38 -23.98
CA SER A 161 -17.85 1.30 -24.47
C SER A 161 -16.48 1.29 -23.79
N LEU A 162 -16.49 1.48 -22.46
CA LEU A 162 -15.29 1.66 -21.66
C LEU A 162 -14.49 0.36 -21.57
N LYS A 163 -13.17 0.47 -21.71
CA LYS A 163 -12.20 -0.64 -21.64
C LYS A 163 -10.84 -0.16 -21.12
N GLU A 164 -9.95 -1.10 -20.81
CA GLU A 164 -8.54 -0.80 -20.50
C GLU A 164 -7.94 0.21 -21.50
N GLY A 165 -7.28 1.23 -20.96
CA GLY A 165 -6.59 2.29 -21.70
C GLY A 165 -7.50 3.39 -22.26
N THR A 166 -8.81 3.34 -22.05
CA THR A 166 -9.72 4.39 -22.56
C THR A 166 -9.37 5.74 -21.96
N VAL A 167 -9.11 6.75 -22.81
CA VAL A 167 -8.91 8.13 -22.37
C VAL A 167 -10.26 8.83 -22.23
N LEU A 168 -10.50 9.40 -21.04
CA LEU A 168 -11.76 10.04 -20.70
C LEU A 168 -11.58 11.24 -19.78
N SER A 169 -12.51 12.18 -19.88
CA SER A 169 -12.76 13.18 -18.85
C SER A 169 -13.98 12.76 -18.05
N VAL A 170 -13.97 13.00 -16.73
CA VAL A 170 -15.09 12.61 -15.86
C VAL A 170 -15.36 13.62 -14.77
N GLN A 171 -16.63 13.92 -14.54
CA GLN A 171 -17.12 14.55 -13.33
C GLN A 171 -17.52 13.46 -12.33
N ALA A 172 -16.82 13.38 -11.21
CA ALA A 172 -17.10 12.36 -10.20
C ALA A 172 -16.97 12.90 -8.79
N ARG A 173 -17.68 12.23 -7.87
CA ARG A 173 -17.64 12.53 -6.45
C ARG A 173 -16.91 11.43 -5.71
N TRP A 174 -16.02 11.82 -4.81
CA TRP A 174 -15.39 10.86 -3.91
C TRP A 174 -16.40 10.40 -2.85
N GLN A 175 -16.53 9.10 -2.67
CA GLN A 175 -17.45 8.52 -1.70
C GLN A 175 -16.75 7.42 -0.92
N SER A 176 -17.14 7.24 0.33
CA SER A 176 -16.71 6.09 1.11
C SER A 176 -17.11 4.80 0.40
N MET A 177 -16.21 3.83 0.35
CA MET A 177 -16.52 2.54 -0.29
C MET A 177 -17.69 1.87 0.41
N ALA A 178 -18.66 1.40 -0.38
CA ALA A 178 -19.73 0.54 0.12
C ALA A 178 -19.16 -0.77 0.70
N ARG A 179 -19.92 -1.36 1.62
CA ARG A 179 -19.58 -2.65 2.23
C ARG A 179 -19.41 -3.72 1.14
N GLY A 180 -18.31 -4.47 1.22
CA GLY A 180 -17.93 -5.49 0.23
C GLY A 180 -16.76 -5.02 -0.62
N TRP A 181 -16.86 -3.83 -1.22
CA TRP A 181 -15.73 -3.21 -1.92
C TRP A 181 -14.60 -2.87 -0.94
N ASP A 182 -14.95 -2.34 0.22
CA ASP A 182 -13.99 -1.97 1.25
C ASP A 182 -13.22 -3.16 1.85
N GLU A 183 -13.77 -4.37 1.76
CA GLU A 183 -13.18 -5.62 2.28
C GLU A 183 -12.00 -6.11 1.42
N HIS A 184 -11.89 -5.65 0.17
CA HIS A 184 -10.77 -5.96 -0.71
C HIS A 184 -9.50 -5.14 -0.40
N PHE A 185 -9.65 -4.04 0.36
CA PHE A 185 -8.55 -3.11 0.64
C PHE A 185 -8.18 -3.12 2.13
N PRO A 186 -6.87 -3.16 2.44
CA PRO A 186 -6.43 -3.05 3.82
C PRO A 186 -6.71 -1.65 4.36
N ILE A 187 -7.04 -1.57 5.63
CA ILE A 187 -7.13 -0.29 6.34
C ILE A 187 -5.70 0.24 6.49
N VAL A 188 -5.45 1.51 6.18
CA VAL A 188 -4.16 2.16 6.45
C VAL A 188 -4.45 3.48 7.13
N ALA A 189 -3.78 3.70 8.27
CA ALA A 189 -4.05 4.88 9.07
C ALA A 189 -3.80 6.17 8.26
N GLY A 190 -4.80 7.05 8.27
CA GLY A 190 -4.77 8.33 7.55
C GLY A 190 -4.91 8.23 6.03
N ILE A 191 -5.26 7.06 5.48
CA ILE A 191 -5.66 6.90 4.09
C ILE A 191 -7.18 6.62 4.05
N PRO A 192 -8.00 7.50 3.46
CA PRO A 192 -9.44 7.29 3.37
C PRO A 192 -9.75 6.15 2.37
N ARG A 193 -10.63 5.23 2.77
CA ARG A 193 -11.16 4.19 1.86
C ARG A 193 -12.36 4.75 1.11
N GLY A 194 -12.17 5.03 -0.17
CA GLY A 194 -13.23 5.53 -1.03
C GLY A 194 -12.94 5.27 -2.50
N TYR A 195 -13.90 5.63 -3.32
CA TYR A 195 -13.80 5.64 -4.77
C TYR A 195 -14.52 6.85 -5.34
N LEU A 196 -14.21 7.18 -6.58
CA LEU A 196 -14.98 8.13 -7.37
C LEU A 196 -16.26 7.47 -7.89
N VAL A 197 -17.36 8.22 -7.91
CA VAL A 197 -18.63 7.82 -8.55
C VAL A 197 -19.04 8.93 -9.52
N PRO A 198 -19.27 8.63 -10.81
CA PRO A 198 -19.76 9.62 -11.78
C PRO A 198 -21.04 10.31 -11.32
N THR A 199 -21.13 11.64 -11.46
CA THR A 199 -22.20 12.46 -10.86
C THR A 199 -23.38 12.74 -11.80
N GLY A 200 -23.72 11.80 -12.68
CA GLY A 200 -24.90 11.89 -13.55
C GLY A 200 -24.71 11.28 -14.94
N PRO A 201 -25.76 11.30 -15.77
CA PRO A 201 -25.79 10.56 -17.04
C PRO A 201 -24.81 11.10 -18.09
N ASN A 202 -24.31 12.32 -17.95
CA ASN A 202 -23.33 12.93 -18.87
C ASN A 202 -22.02 13.26 -18.15
N ALA A 203 -21.74 12.56 -17.05
CA ALA A 203 -20.55 12.77 -16.24
C ALA A 203 -19.27 12.32 -16.95
N ILE A 204 -19.37 11.41 -17.93
CA ILE A 204 -18.22 10.82 -18.63
C ILE A 204 -18.19 11.35 -20.07
N TYR A 205 -17.01 11.77 -20.49
CA TYR A 205 -16.70 12.16 -21.86
C TYR A 205 -15.49 11.36 -22.34
N VAL A 206 -15.69 10.47 -23.31
CA VAL A 206 -14.61 9.64 -23.88
C VAL A 206 -13.96 10.37 -25.04
N GLN A 207 -12.64 10.42 -25.08
CA GLN A 207 -11.90 10.89 -26.23
C GLN A 207 -11.88 9.79 -27.30
N GLU A 208 -12.45 10.09 -28.47
CA GLU A 208 -12.54 9.12 -29.55
C GLU A 208 -11.14 8.70 -30.04
N ALA A 209 -10.95 7.39 -30.24
CA ALA A 209 -9.77 6.75 -30.83
C ALA A 209 -8.46 6.72 -30.00
N GLU A 210 -8.44 7.19 -28.75
CA GLU A 210 -7.25 7.10 -27.89
C GLU A 210 -7.35 5.94 -26.89
N VAL A 211 -6.54 4.90 -27.11
CA VAL A 211 -6.23 3.87 -26.11
C VAL A 211 -4.79 4.09 -25.68
N ALA A 212 -4.59 4.42 -24.42
CA ALA A 212 -3.27 4.65 -23.85
C ALA A 212 -2.79 3.42 -23.06
N PRO A 213 -1.51 3.03 -23.21
CA PRO A 213 -0.91 1.99 -22.38
C PRO A 213 -0.89 2.41 -20.91
N VAL A 214 -1.03 1.42 -20.02
CA VAL A 214 -0.94 1.60 -18.58
C VAL A 214 0.09 0.61 -18.02
N GLN A 215 1.02 1.14 -17.23
CA GLN A 215 1.95 0.37 -16.45
C GLN A 215 1.24 -0.23 -15.23
N ILE A 216 1.28 -1.54 -15.14
CA ILE A 216 0.65 -2.33 -14.08
C ILE A 216 1.71 -3.05 -13.24
N HIS A 217 1.34 -3.37 -12.00
CA HIS A 217 2.21 -4.03 -11.04
C HIS A 217 1.51 -5.22 -10.38
N PRO A 218 1.08 -6.27 -11.12
CA PRO A 218 0.51 -7.46 -10.52
C PRO A 218 1.42 -7.99 -9.43
N PHE A 219 0.84 -8.23 -8.26
CA PHE A 219 1.61 -8.63 -7.08
C PHE A 219 1.00 -9.89 -6.46
N THR A 220 1.84 -10.61 -5.72
CA THR A 220 1.43 -11.75 -4.90
C THR A 220 2.37 -11.92 -3.73
N LEU A 221 1.97 -12.80 -2.83
CA LEU A 221 2.81 -13.33 -1.78
C LEU A 221 3.21 -14.77 -2.14
N MET A 222 4.51 -15.03 -2.13
CA MET A 222 5.05 -16.37 -2.38
C MET A 222 5.57 -16.98 -1.08
N ARG A 223 5.20 -18.23 -0.83
CA ARG A 223 5.77 -19.10 0.20
C ARG A 223 6.80 -20.02 -0.44
N TYR A 224 7.92 -20.28 0.22
CA TYR A 224 8.96 -21.14 -0.32
C TYR A 224 9.88 -21.68 0.78
N ASP A 225 10.49 -22.83 0.54
CA ASP A 225 11.44 -23.43 1.47
C ASP A 225 12.86 -22.92 1.21
N ALA A 226 13.59 -22.63 2.28
CA ALA A 226 15.00 -22.30 2.26
C ALA A 226 15.73 -23.12 3.33
N GLY A 227 16.18 -24.31 2.94
CA GLY A 227 16.77 -25.28 3.86
C GLY A 227 15.72 -25.77 4.87
N PRO A 228 15.97 -25.69 6.20
CA PRO A 228 15.00 -26.10 7.21
C PRO A 228 13.96 -25.02 7.53
N THR A 229 13.98 -23.87 6.83
CA THR A 229 13.11 -22.72 7.15
C THR A 229 12.14 -22.43 6.02
N GLU A 230 10.84 -22.40 6.34
CA GLU A 230 9.81 -21.84 5.47
C GLU A 230 9.97 -20.32 5.44
N ARG A 231 9.89 -19.74 4.25
CA ARG A 231 10.04 -18.31 4.01
C ARG A 231 8.91 -17.79 3.14
N PHE A 232 8.74 -16.48 3.22
CA PHE A 232 7.77 -15.76 2.42
C PHE A 232 8.42 -14.54 1.78
N ASP A 233 7.92 -14.16 0.61
CA ASP A 233 8.47 -13.08 -0.20
C ASP A 233 7.36 -12.41 -1.02
N PHE A 234 7.39 -11.07 -1.08
CA PHE A 234 6.55 -10.33 -2.00
C PHE A 234 7.11 -10.45 -3.41
N VAL A 235 6.26 -10.81 -4.35
CA VAL A 235 6.63 -10.92 -5.75
C VAL A 235 5.72 -10.01 -6.54
N TYR A 236 6.30 -9.12 -7.33
CA TYR A 236 5.57 -8.32 -8.30
C TYR A 236 6.40 -8.24 -9.58
N ALA A 237 5.73 -7.95 -10.68
CA ALA A 237 6.36 -7.65 -11.96
C ALA A 237 5.74 -6.37 -12.52
N THR A 238 6.55 -5.58 -13.20
CA THR A 238 6.05 -4.44 -13.99
C THR A 238 5.71 -4.95 -15.39
N ALA A 239 4.52 -4.61 -15.88
CA ALA A 239 4.10 -4.86 -17.25
C ALA A 239 3.38 -3.64 -17.83
N ASP A 240 3.31 -3.58 -19.15
CA ASP A 240 2.67 -2.50 -19.91
C ASP A 240 1.48 -3.09 -20.67
N THR A 241 0.28 -2.56 -20.46
CA THR A 241 -0.95 -3.05 -21.11
C THR A 241 -1.02 -2.75 -22.61
N GLY A 242 -0.14 -1.90 -23.13
CA GLY A 242 0.03 -1.67 -24.57
C GLY A 242 0.72 -2.81 -25.32
N ASP A 243 1.45 -3.70 -24.63
CA ASP A 243 1.99 -4.91 -25.23
C ASP A 243 0.91 -6.00 -25.26
N PRO A 244 0.40 -6.45 -26.42
CA PRO A 244 -0.70 -7.42 -26.48
C PRO A 244 -0.36 -8.77 -25.82
N ASN A 245 0.93 -9.08 -25.60
CA ASN A 245 1.40 -10.30 -24.96
C ASN A 245 1.86 -10.08 -23.50
N TYR A 246 1.57 -8.93 -22.88
CA TYR A 246 2.00 -8.63 -21.51
C TYR A 246 1.61 -9.72 -20.51
N ARG A 247 0.41 -10.30 -20.65
CA ARG A 247 -0.08 -11.40 -19.80
C ARG A 247 0.77 -12.66 -19.91
N GLY A 248 1.18 -13.04 -21.13
CA GLY A 248 2.06 -14.17 -21.36
C GLY A 248 3.44 -13.98 -20.73
N TYR A 249 3.99 -12.75 -20.83
CA TYR A 249 5.26 -12.42 -20.18
C TYR A 249 5.16 -12.43 -18.65
N LEU A 250 4.06 -11.95 -18.09
CA LEU A 250 3.81 -12.05 -16.64
C LEU A 250 3.73 -13.51 -16.20
N ALA A 251 2.93 -14.35 -16.86
CA ALA A 251 2.83 -15.77 -16.53
C ALA A 251 4.21 -16.46 -16.55
N GLN A 252 5.00 -16.24 -17.60
CA GLN A 252 6.36 -16.76 -17.71
C GLN A 252 7.27 -16.26 -16.59
N PHE A 253 7.18 -14.98 -16.22
CA PHE A 253 7.95 -14.40 -15.14
C PHE A 253 7.65 -15.10 -13.81
N PHE A 254 6.38 -15.22 -13.43
CA PHE A 254 5.99 -15.85 -12.17
C PHE A 254 6.34 -17.35 -12.18
N ASP A 255 6.11 -18.07 -13.28
CA ASP A 255 6.50 -19.48 -13.39
C ASP A 255 8.01 -19.69 -13.25
N SER A 256 8.82 -18.78 -13.77
CA SER A 256 10.28 -18.85 -13.65
C SER A 256 10.73 -18.48 -12.23
N TYR A 257 10.14 -17.42 -11.65
CA TYR A 257 10.53 -16.88 -10.35
C TYR A 257 10.32 -17.89 -9.21
N ARG A 258 9.22 -18.68 -9.25
CA ARG A 258 8.93 -19.66 -8.19
C ARG A 258 9.97 -20.77 -8.07
N VAL A 259 10.62 -21.15 -9.17
CA VAL A 259 11.66 -22.21 -9.17
C VAL A 259 13.08 -21.64 -9.11
N GLN A 260 13.26 -20.34 -9.40
CA GLN A 260 14.55 -19.68 -9.40
C GLN A 260 15.24 -19.80 -8.04
N ASN A 261 16.57 -19.99 -8.06
CA ASN A 261 17.40 -20.12 -6.85
C ASN A 261 16.98 -21.28 -5.93
N GLY A 262 16.34 -22.33 -6.48
CA GLY A 262 15.95 -23.53 -5.74
C GLY A 262 14.79 -23.31 -4.76
N ARG A 263 13.99 -22.25 -4.94
CA ARG A 263 12.92 -21.86 -4.01
C ARG A 263 11.76 -22.86 -3.96
N ALA A 264 11.42 -23.51 -5.07
CA ALA A 264 10.24 -24.38 -5.19
C ALA A 264 8.98 -23.72 -4.58
N GLY A 265 8.76 -22.45 -4.89
CA GLY A 265 7.76 -21.61 -4.25
C GLY A 265 6.33 -21.86 -4.70
N GLU A 266 5.40 -21.54 -3.81
CA GLU A 266 3.95 -21.56 -4.01
C GLU A 266 3.39 -20.14 -3.83
N TYR A 267 2.59 -19.69 -4.79
CA TYR A 267 1.92 -18.39 -4.70
C TYR A 267 0.65 -18.51 -3.88
N LEU A 268 0.46 -17.57 -2.97
CA LEU A 268 -0.66 -17.60 -2.03
C LEU A 268 -1.84 -16.77 -2.50
N LEU A 269 -1.62 -15.73 -3.31
CA LEU A 269 -2.67 -14.85 -3.86
C LEU A 269 -2.60 -14.79 -5.39
N PRO A 270 -3.75 -14.74 -6.10
CA PRO A 270 -3.76 -14.35 -7.50
C PRO A 270 -3.54 -12.84 -7.57
N GLY A 271 -2.76 -12.39 -8.57
CA GLY A 271 -2.63 -10.96 -8.88
C GLY A 271 -3.78 -10.45 -9.76
N ASP A 272 -4.62 -11.37 -10.23
CA ASP A 272 -5.75 -11.12 -11.12
C ASP A 272 -6.90 -12.04 -10.69
N HIS A 273 -7.88 -11.48 -9.98
CA HIS A 273 -9.02 -12.25 -9.47
C HIS A 273 -10.08 -12.53 -10.54
N VAL A 274 -9.95 -11.93 -11.73
CA VAL A 274 -10.89 -12.08 -12.85
C VAL A 274 -10.43 -13.19 -13.79
N ASP A 275 -9.16 -13.17 -14.17
CA ASP A 275 -8.54 -14.15 -15.06
C ASP A 275 -7.13 -14.48 -14.52
N PRO A 276 -7.00 -15.48 -13.62
CA PRO A 276 -5.76 -15.73 -12.90
C PRO A 276 -4.55 -15.98 -13.81
N LEU A 277 -3.50 -15.18 -13.63
CA LEU A 277 -2.23 -15.28 -14.36
C LEU A 277 -1.34 -16.46 -13.89
N TRP A 278 -1.57 -16.98 -12.68
CA TRP A 278 -0.85 -18.09 -12.08
C TRP A 278 -1.76 -18.84 -11.11
N GLY A 279 -1.40 -20.09 -10.79
CA GLY A 279 -2.06 -20.85 -9.74
C GLY A 279 -1.73 -20.27 -8.37
N ALA A 280 -2.75 -20.02 -7.55
CA ALA A 280 -2.62 -19.52 -6.19
C ALA A 280 -3.37 -20.42 -5.19
N THR A 281 -2.85 -20.52 -3.97
CA THR A 281 -3.46 -21.35 -2.90
C THR A 281 -4.81 -20.81 -2.45
N TYR A 282 -4.95 -19.48 -2.38
CA TYR A 282 -6.15 -18.81 -1.88
C TYR A 282 -6.74 -17.90 -2.95
N ASN A 283 -8.06 -17.75 -2.97
CA ASN A 283 -8.72 -16.85 -3.93
C ASN A 283 -8.86 -15.43 -3.38
N HIS A 284 -8.92 -15.28 -2.06
CA HIS A 284 -9.07 -13.99 -1.39
C HIS A 284 -8.12 -13.82 -0.18
N PRO A 285 -7.58 -12.60 0.06
CA PRO A 285 -6.78 -12.32 1.26
C PRO A 285 -7.45 -12.65 2.61
N SER A 286 -8.78 -12.68 2.67
CA SER A 286 -9.51 -13.04 3.89
C SER A 286 -9.31 -14.52 4.29
N GLU A 287 -8.97 -15.40 3.35
CA GLU A 287 -8.72 -16.83 3.60
C GLU A 287 -7.43 -17.07 4.42
N PHE A 288 -6.52 -16.08 4.46
CA PHE A 288 -5.30 -16.10 5.26
C PHE A 288 -5.56 -16.02 6.77
N THR A 289 -6.78 -15.66 7.17
CA THR A 289 -7.13 -15.32 8.56
C THR A 289 -7.72 -16.50 9.35
N ALA A 290 -7.82 -17.68 8.74
CA ALA A 290 -8.32 -18.87 9.42
C ALA A 290 -7.39 -19.28 10.59
N PRO A 291 -7.92 -19.62 11.78
CA PRO A 291 -7.11 -20.02 12.93
C PRO A 291 -6.20 -21.21 12.57
N GLY A 292 -4.88 -21.00 12.59
CA GLY A 292 -3.87 -22.04 12.29
C GLY A 292 -2.83 -21.67 11.24
N ASN A 293 -3.08 -20.67 10.39
CA ASN A 293 -2.13 -20.15 9.40
C ASN A 293 -1.59 -18.79 9.84
N ASN A 294 -0.32 -18.68 10.23
CA ASN A 294 0.31 -17.40 10.61
C ASN A 294 1.49 -16.93 9.72
N PRO A 295 1.42 -17.07 8.37
CA PRO A 295 2.49 -16.66 7.46
C PRO A 295 2.68 -15.12 7.38
N LEU A 296 1.59 -14.36 7.57
CA LEU A 296 1.61 -12.89 7.55
C LEU A 296 2.44 -12.29 8.68
N ARG A 297 2.37 -12.86 9.89
CA ARG A 297 3.16 -12.40 11.03
C ARG A 297 4.67 -12.61 10.84
N LEU A 298 5.08 -13.68 10.17
CA LEU A 298 6.51 -13.93 9.89
C LEU A 298 7.06 -12.96 8.83
N LEU A 299 6.24 -12.56 7.85
CA LEU A 299 6.57 -11.48 6.91
C LEU A 299 6.69 -10.14 7.61
N GLU A 300 5.71 -9.80 8.44
CA GLU A 300 5.73 -8.59 9.26
C GLU A 300 7.01 -8.53 10.08
N GLU A 301 7.34 -9.58 10.85
CA GLU A 301 8.56 -9.64 11.65
C GLU A 301 9.83 -9.59 10.80
N ARG A 302 9.86 -10.15 9.58
CA ARG A 302 11.05 -10.11 8.72
C ARG A 302 11.30 -8.73 8.14
N VAL A 303 10.25 -8.05 7.69
CA VAL A 303 10.38 -6.68 7.21
C VAL A 303 10.73 -5.78 8.38
N ARG A 304 10.06 -5.97 9.53
CA ARG A 304 10.41 -5.31 10.78
C ARG A 304 11.88 -5.52 11.10
N ASN A 305 12.39 -6.75 11.14
CA ASN A 305 13.81 -7.06 11.43
C ASN A 305 14.79 -6.51 10.37
N SER A 306 14.40 -6.45 9.09
CA SER A 306 15.24 -5.89 8.03
C SER A 306 15.32 -4.35 8.07
N MET A 307 14.29 -3.70 8.61
CA MET A 307 14.26 -2.26 8.88
C MET A 307 14.95 -1.97 10.23
N ILE A 308 14.55 -2.69 11.28
CA ILE A 308 15.01 -2.58 12.67
C ILE A 308 16.53 -2.78 12.81
N ASN A 309 17.17 -3.72 12.12
CA ASN A 309 18.61 -3.96 12.37
C ASN A 309 19.51 -2.78 11.98
N GLY A 310 19.12 -1.96 10.99
CA GLY A 310 19.81 -0.70 10.70
C GLY A 310 19.33 0.49 11.55
N GLU A 311 18.15 0.36 12.17
CA GLU A 311 17.46 1.41 12.90
C GLU A 311 17.62 1.32 14.42
N ILE A 312 17.94 0.15 14.98
CA ILE A 312 18.31 -0.02 16.39
C ILE A 312 19.55 0.81 16.68
N ASP A 313 20.56 0.70 15.83
CA ASP A 313 21.79 1.50 15.96
C ASP A 313 21.47 2.99 15.85
N SER A 314 20.61 3.37 14.89
CA SER A 314 20.14 4.75 14.74
C SER A 314 19.28 5.25 15.92
N LEU A 315 18.50 4.36 16.55
CA LEU A 315 17.66 4.66 17.73
C LEU A 315 18.54 4.84 18.96
N ILE A 316 19.54 3.97 19.13
CA ILE A 316 20.54 4.08 20.18
C ILE A 316 21.30 5.40 20.02
N GLU A 317 21.73 5.75 18.82
CA GLU A 317 22.37 7.05 18.54
C GLU A 317 21.46 8.24 18.86
N LYS A 318 20.20 8.20 18.41
CA LYS A 318 19.23 9.29 18.64
C LYS A 318 18.91 9.46 20.13
N LEU A 319 18.76 8.36 20.88
CA LEU A 319 18.52 8.38 22.33
C LEU A 319 19.78 8.75 23.11
N ALA A 320 20.97 8.32 22.67
CA ALA A 320 22.24 8.67 23.30
C ALA A 320 22.57 10.17 23.21
N GLY A 321 22.00 10.87 22.22
CA GLY A 321 22.06 12.32 22.10
C GLY A 321 21.10 13.09 23.02
N LEU A 322 20.24 12.40 23.77
CA LEU A 322 19.31 13.02 24.72
C LEU A 322 19.87 13.02 26.15
N GLU A 323 19.42 13.98 26.95
CA GLU A 323 19.64 13.95 28.40
C GLU A 323 18.86 12.79 29.04
N ILE A 324 19.42 12.22 30.12
CA ILE A 324 18.84 11.05 30.80
C ILE A 324 17.41 11.32 31.28
N ASP A 325 17.11 12.55 31.70
CA ASP A 325 15.77 12.90 32.15
C ASP A 325 14.74 12.96 31.01
N ASP A 326 15.16 13.29 29.78
CA ASP A 326 14.28 13.22 28.61
C ASP A 326 14.04 11.76 28.17
N MET A 327 15.05 10.90 28.27
CA MET A 327 14.86 9.46 28.10
C MET A 327 13.91 8.87 29.15
N LYS A 328 13.99 9.30 30.42
CA LYS A 328 13.02 8.90 31.48
C LYS A 328 11.59 9.32 31.13
N ARG A 329 11.41 10.50 30.55
CA ARG A 329 10.09 10.98 30.10
C ARG A 329 9.57 10.12 28.94
N TYR A 330 10.42 9.78 27.97
CA TYR A 330 10.05 8.85 26.89
C TYR A 330 9.67 7.48 27.45
N SER A 331 10.39 6.99 28.45
CA SER A 331 10.10 5.73 29.12
C SER A 331 8.72 5.69 29.78
N VAL A 332 8.25 6.80 30.34
CA VAL A 332 6.89 6.91 30.88
C VAL A 332 5.85 6.81 29.75
N ASP A 333 6.06 7.55 28.66
CA ASP A 333 5.13 7.56 27.51
C ASP A 333 5.06 6.18 26.82
N VAL A 334 6.16 5.42 26.82
CA VAL A 334 6.26 4.07 26.25
C VAL A 334 5.77 2.98 27.21
N GLY A 335 5.56 3.31 28.49
CA GLY A 335 5.10 2.37 29.52
C GLY A 335 6.19 1.42 30.04
N ILE A 336 7.46 1.84 29.99
CA ILE A 336 8.59 1.11 30.57
C ILE A 336 9.01 1.83 31.86
N PRO A 337 9.08 1.17 33.02
CA PRO A 337 9.57 1.83 34.24
C PRO A 337 11.06 2.17 34.12
N HIS A 338 11.42 3.42 34.39
CA HIS A 338 12.81 3.90 34.26
C HIS A 338 13.79 3.14 35.18
N SER A 339 13.33 2.62 36.31
CA SER A 339 14.11 1.78 37.21
C SER A 339 14.63 0.48 36.57
N GLN A 340 14.08 0.06 35.42
CA GLN A 340 14.48 -1.17 34.73
C GLN A 340 15.67 -1.00 33.77
N TRP A 341 16.03 0.23 33.41
CA TRP A 341 17.11 0.51 32.46
C TRP A 341 18.05 1.63 32.89
N VAL A 342 17.60 2.58 33.72
CA VAL A 342 18.45 3.65 34.25
C VAL A 342 19.51 3.04 35.17
N VAL A 343 20.76 3.38 34.88
CA VAL A 343 21.93 2.99 35.65
C VAL A 343 22.84 4.20 35.86
N PRO A 344 23.68 4.23 36.91
CA PRO A 344 24.74 5.22 37.04
C PRO A 344 25.80 4.96 35.96
N ALA A 345 25.54 5.45 34.75
CA ALA A 345 26.31 5.19 33.55
C ALA A 345 26.13 6.36 32.55
N THR A 346 26.83 6.29 31.41
CA THR A 346 26.72 7.31 30.35
C THR A 346 25.33 7.31 29.66
N PRO A 347 24.89 8.43 29.05
CA PRO A 347 23.66 8.48 28.27
C PRO A 347 23.56 7.39 27.20
N ALA A 348 24.67 7.06 26.54
CA ALA A 348 24.75 5.98 25.55
C ALA A 348 24.48 4.59 26.16
N GLN A 349 24.96 4.32 27.37
CA GLN A 349 24.70 3.04 28.07
C GLN A 349 23.25 2.94 28.55
N CYS A 350 22.70 4.07 28.99
CA CYS A 350 21.28 4.20 29.33
C CYS A 350 20.38 3.98 28.10
N ALA A 351 20.72 4.57 26.96
CA ALA A 351 20.03 4.39 25.69
C ALA A 351 20.03 2.92 25.23
N ASN A 352 21.20 2.27 25.25
CA ASN A 352 21.32 0.83 24.93
C ASN A 352 20.40 -0.03 25.81
N ARG A 353 20.46 0.14 27.13
CA ARG A 353 19.61 -0.63 28.06
C ARG A 353 18.12 -0.34 27.90
N PHE A 354 17.78 0.90 27.55
CA PHE A 354 16.39 1.28 27.31
C PHE A 354 15.85 0.58 26.06
N VAL A 355 16.63 0.55 24.98
CA VAL A 355 16.30 -0.18 23.75
C VAL A 355 16.24 -1.68 23.99
N GLU A 356 17.21 -2.27 24.70
CA GLU A 356 17.17 -3.69 25.10
C GLU A 356 15.89 -4.05 25.88
N LYS A 357 15.48 -3.18 26.81
CA LYS A 357 14.23 -3.37 27.55
C LYS A 357 13.00 -3.21 26.68
N ALA A 358 13.01 -2.26 25.73
CA ALA A 358 11.94 -2.13 24.77
C ALA A 358 11.83 -3.37 23.86
N ILE A 359 12.95 -3.96 23.43
CA ILE A 359 12.99 -5.23 22.67
C ILE A 359 12.38 -6.36 23.50
N ALA A 360 12.87 -6.55 24.73
CA ALA A 360 12.42 -7.63 25.62
C ALA A 360 10.91 -7.54 25.93
N LEU A 361 10.37 -6.33 26.04
CA LEU A 361 8.96 -6.07 26.34
C LEU A 361 8.08 -5.91 25.09
N ARG A 362 8.64 -6.06 23.88
CA ARG A 362 7.95 -5.82 22.60
C ARG A 362 7.31 -4.42 22.51
N ARG A 363 8.05 -3.42 22.97
CA ARG A 363 7.68 -1.99 22.99
C ARG A 363 8.56 -1.12 22.10
N VAL A 364 9.41 -1.73 21.26
CA VAL A 364 10.31 -1.01 20.34
C VAL A 364 9.52 -0.06 19.44
N ASP A 365 8.37 -0.47 18.92
CA ASP A 365 7.54 0.36 18.04
C ASP A 365 7.07 1.65 18.74
N ALA A 366 6.63 1.55 20.01
CA ALA A 366 6.22 2.71 20.81
C ALA A 366 7.40 3.61 21.19
N LEU A 367 8.59 3.02 21.41
CA LEU A 367 9.81 3.79 21.67
C LEU A 367 10.27 4.56 20.43
N ILE A 368 10.22 3.91 19.27
CA ILE A 368 10.51 4.53 17.99
C ILE A 368 9.49 5.66 17.74
N GLU A 369 8.17 5.42 17.89
CA GLU A 369 7.12 6.45 17.77
C GLU A 369 7.47 7.72 18.52
N ARG A 370 7.88 7.55 19.79
CA ARG A 370 8.18 8.66 20.67
C ARG A 370 9.44 9.40 20.29
N ALA A 371 10.47 8.66 19.87
CA ALA A 371 11.73 9.21 19.40
C ALA A 371 11.60 9.93 18.04
N VAL A 372 10.59 9.57 17.23
CA VAL A 372 10.30 10.14 15.91
C VAL A 372 9.52 11.44 16.00
N ILE A 373 8.36 11.41 16.68
CA ILE A 373 7.40 12.52 16.67
C ILE A 373 7.96 13.76 17.38
N GLY A 374 8.96 13.60 18.26
CA GLY A 374 9.33 14.64 19.21
C GLY A 374 8.10 15.04 20.04
N ARG A 375 8.18 16.08 20.86
CA ARG A 375 6.96 16.71 21.39
C ARG A 375 6.83 18.07 20.70
N PRO A 376 5.62 18.58 20.42
CA PRO A 376 5.44 20.02 20.35
C PRO A 376 5.93 20.58 21.68
N THR A 377 6.84 21.55 21.61
CA THR A 377 7.19 22.35 22.79
C THR A 377 5.91 23.02 23.31
N PRO A 378 5.72 23.09 24.64
CA PRO A 378 4.53 23.73 25.22
C PRO A 378 4.38 25.19 24.79
#